data_AF-A0A8J6T898-F1
#
_entry.id   AF-A0A8J6T898-F1
#
_cell.length_a   1.000
_cell.length_b   1.000
_cell.length_c   1.000
_cell.angle_alpha   90.00
_cell.angle_beta   90.00
_cell.angle_gamma   90.00
#
_symmetry.space_group_name_H-M   'P 1'
#
loop_
_entity.id
_entity.type
_entity.pdbx_description
1 polymer ?
#
loop_
_entity_poly.entity_id
_entity_poly.type
_entity_poly.pdbx_seq_one_letter_code
_entity_poly.pdbx_strand_id
1 'polypeptide(L)' 'MLPGGSSKNKVSREPTGEIDDVMVKDPYCEVYFPKRNGVHLNINGKDLYFCSTECRDKFIAGHSKGDV' A
#
# COMPACT_ATOMS: atom_id res chain seq x y z
N MET A 1 -1.61 -48.66 10.87
CA MET A 1 -0.58 -47.61 11.04
C MET A 1 -0.97 -46.43 10.15
N LEU A 2 -1.51 -45.34 10.70
CA LEU A 2 -1.82 -44.11 9.95
C LEU A 2 -1.55 -42.91 10.86
N PRO A 3 -0.65 -41.99 10.51
CA PRO A 3 -0.76 -40.62 10.98
C PRO A 3 -1.29 -39.75 9.84
N GLY A 4 -2.61 -39.61 9.80
CA GLY A 4 -3.25 -38.47 9.15
C GLY A 4 -3.00 -37.23 10.02
N GLY A 5 -2.25 -36.26 9.50
CA GLY A 5 -1.89 -35.03 10.19
C GLY A 5 -2.20 -33.81 9.33
N SER A 6 -3.43 -33.34 9.41
CA SER A 6 -3.90 -32.04 8.93
C SER A 6 -3.12 -30.91 9.59
N SER A 7 -2.60 -29.93 8.82
CA SER A 7 -2.55 -28.56 9.34
C SER A 7 -2.19 -27.50 8.31
N LYS A 8 -3.15 -26.57 8.17
CA LYS A 8 -2.98 -25.13 7.95
C LYS A 8 -2.78 -24.70 6.50
N ASN A 9 -3.88 -24.89 5.77
CA ASN A 9 -4.30 -23.99 4.70
C ASN A 9 -4.39 -22.56 5.26
N LYS A 10 -3.38 -21.72 4.99
CA LYS A 10 -3.43 -20.27 5.23
C LYS A 10 -3.47 -19.57 3.89
N VAL A 11 -4.58 -19.77 3.17
CA VAL A 11 -5.06 -18.79 2.21
C VAL A 11 -5.38 -17.56 3.04
N SER A 12 -4.42 -16.64 3.12
CA SER A 12 -4.66 -15.27 3.52
C SER A 12 -5.72 -14.75 2.56
N ARG A 13 -6.94 -14.63 3.08
CA ARG A 13 -8.07 -14.01 2.41
C ARG A 13 -7.74 -12.52 2.29
N GLU A 14 -7.04 -12.15 1.22
CA GLU A 14 -6.94 -10.76 0.80
C GLU A 14 -8.35 -10.33 0.35
N PRO A 15 -8.92 -9.25 0.92
CA PRO A 15 -10.29 -8.86 0.68
C PRO A 15 -10.47 -8.35 -0.75
N THR A 16 -11.24 -9.13 -1.52
CA THR A 16 -12.22 -8.68 -2.52
C THR A 16 -11.80 -7.49 -3.38
N GLY A 17 -11.29 -7.85 -4.56
CA GLY A 17 -11.20 -7.00 -5.74
C GLY A 17 -12.58 -6.59 -6.26
N GLU A 18 -13.25 -5.70 -5.53
CA GLU A 18 -14.10 -4.70 -6.17
C GLU A 18 -13.15 -3.62 -6.67
N ILE A 19 -12.70 -3.82 -7.92
CA ILE A 19 -11.77 -2.94 -8.59
C ILE A 19 -12.52 -1.62 -8.80
N ASP A 20 -12.30 -0.66 -7.91
CA ASP A 20 -12.45 0.74 -8.28
C ASP A 20 -11.43 0.99 -9.38
N ASP A 21 -11.89 1.25 -10.61
CA ASP A 21 -11.06 1.50 -11.81
C ASP A 21 -10.10 2.71 -11.67
N VAL A 22 -10.11 3.37 -10.50
CA VAL A 22 -9.24 4.50 -10.17
C VAL A 22 -7.84 3.99 -9.78
N MET A 23 -7.02 3.77 -10.80
CA MET A 23 -5.59 3.58 -10.65
C MET A 23 -4.89 4.93 -10.43
N VAL A 24 -4.06 5.01 -9.40
CA VAL A 24 -3.22 6.16 -9.11
C VAL A 24 -1.75 5.76 -9.25
N LYS A 25 -0.91 6.72 -9.64
CA LYS A 25 0.53 6.51 -9.79
C LYS A 25 1.24 6.97 -8.52
N ASP A 26 2.08 6.11 -7.95
CA ASP A 26 2.93 6.45 -6.82
C ASP A 26 4.01 7.47 -7.26
N PRO A 27 4.17 8.62 -6.58
CA PRO A 27 5.22 9.59 -6.90
C PRO A 27 6.64 9.14 -6.55
N TYR A 28 6.79 8.11 -5.70
CA TYR A 28 8.08 7.58 -5.24
C TYR A 28 8.60 6.46 -6.16
N CYS A 29 7.78 5.45 -6.42
CA CYS A 29 8.18 4.27 -7.21
C CYS A 29 7.58 4.23 -8.62
N GLU A 30 6.72 5.20 -8.96
CA GLU A 30 6.08 5.30 -10.28
C GLU A 30 5.19 4.11 -10.67
N VAL A 31 4.81 3.29 -9.70
CA VAL A 31 3.94 2.14 -9.88
C VAL A 31 2.47 2.59 -9.90
N TYR A 32 1.69 1.99 -10.81
CA TYR A 32 0.24 2.14 -10.80
C TYR A 32 -0.38 1.15 -9.82
N PHE A 33 -1.19 1.65 -8.91
CA PHE A 33 -1.90 0.83 -7.94
C PHE A 33 -3.31 1.37 -7.70
N PRO A 34 -4.25 0.54 -7.21
CA PRO A 34 -5.61 0.99 -6.93
C PRO A 34 -5.63 1.96 -5.75
N LYS A 35 -6.27 3.13 -5.90
CA LYS A 35 -6.33 4.17 -4.85
C LYS A 35 -6.77 3.63 -3.49
N ARG A 36 -7.70 2.67 -3.46
CA ARG A 36 -8.22 2.00 -2.25
C ARG A 36 -7.17 1.22 -1.46
N ASN A 37 -6.17 0.69 -2.14
CA ASN A 37 -5.07 -0.06 -1.53
C ASN A 37 -3.89 0.85 -1.18
N GLY A 38 -3.96 2.11 -1.62
CA GLY A 38 -2.98 3.12 -1.37
C GLY A 38 -3.00 3.67 0.03
N VAL A 39 -1.84 4.04 0.51
CA VAL A 39 -1.70 4.86 1.70
C VAL A 39 -1.84 6.32 1.29
N HIS A 40 -2.89 6.95 1.78
CA HIS A 40 -3.09 8.39 1.64
C HIS A 40 -2.20 9.14 2.63
N LEU A 41 -1.56 10.20 2.14
CA LEU A 41 -0.74 11.09 2.93
C LEU A 41 -0.99 12.52 2.49
N ASN A 42 -1.30 13.39 3.43
CA ASN A 42 -1.37 14.81 3.20
C ASN A 42 -0.04 15.46 3.61
N ILE A 43 0.70 16.04 2.66
CA ILE A 43 1.89 16.86 2.92
C ILE A 43 1.66 18.24 2.30
N ASN A 44 1.85 19.30 3.09
CA ASN A 44 1.77 20.68 2.60
C ASN A 44 0.43 21.01 1.90
N GLY A 45 -0.67 20.38 2.35
CA GLY A 45 -1.99 20.51 1.72
C GLY A 45 -2.13 19.77 0.38
N LYS A 46 -1.17 18.93 0.00
CA LYS A 46 -1.26 18.03 -1.16
C LYS A 46 -1.56 16.61 -0.71
N ASP A 47 -2.65 16.07 -1.23
CA ASP A 47 -3.02 14.67 -1.06
C ASP A 47 -2.21 13.79 -2.01
N LEU A 48 -1.24 13.07 -1.46
CA LEU A 48 -0.41 12.09 -2.15
C LEU A 48 -0.86 10.68 -1.81
N TYR A 49 -0.75 9.78 -2.77
CA TYR A 49 -1.08 8.37 -2.61
C TYR A 49 0.16 7.52 -2.86
N PHE A 50 0.42 6.60 -1.95
CA PHE A 50 1.57 5.70 -2.00
C PHE A 50 1.10 4.25 -2.08
N CYS A 51 1.82 3.41 -2.81
CA CYS A 51 1.45 2.01 -2.98
C CYS A 51 1.52 1.21 -1.66
N SER A 52 2.37 1.66 -0.73
CA SER A 52 2.63 1.03 0.56
C SER A 52 3.06 2.05 1.62
N THR A 53 2.94 1.66 2.90
CA THR A 53 3.44 2.45 4.03
C THR A 53 4.95 2.67 3.97
N GLU A 54 5.72 1.71 3.46
CA GLU A 54 7.18 1.87 3.27
C GLU A 54 7.52 2.97 2.26
N CYS A 55 6.81 3.06 1.13
CA CYS A 55 7.04 4.12 0.14
C CYS A 55 6.71 5.49 0.72
N ARG A 56 5.61 5.57 1.49
CA ARG A 56 5.23 6.75 2.25
C ARG A 56 6.33 7.15 3.24
N ASP A 57 6.82 6.23 4.06
CA ASP A 57 7.83 6.51 5.08
C ASP A 57 9.17 6.93 4.45
N LYS A 58 9.61 6.29 3.36
CA LYS A 58 10.78 6.71 2.58
C LYS A 58 10.60 8.10 1.99
N PHE A 59 9.40 8.40 1.49
CA PHE A 59 9.07 9.73 0.98
C PHE A 59 9.13 10.77 2.10
N ILE A 60 8.48 10.54 3.24
CA ILE A 60 8.48 11.44 4.40
C ILE A 60 9.90 11.65 4.94
N ALA A 61 10.68 10.56 5.10
CA ALA A 61 12.05 10.64 5.60
C ALA A 61 12.95 11.51 4.71
N GLY A 62 12.72 11.51 3.40
CA GLY A 62 13.38 12.41 2.46
C GLY A 62 12.80 13.83 2.42
N HIS A 63 11.50 13.99 2.66
CA HIS A 63 10.77 15.27 2.57
C HIS A 63 10.70 16.08 3.87
N SER A 64 11.07 15.53 5.03
CA SER A 64 11.01 16.19 6.35
C SER A 64 12.02 17.33 6.56
N LYS A 65 12.49 17.97 5.48
CA LYS A 65 13.53 19.01 5.51
C LYS A 65 13.13 20.28 4.77
N GLY A 66 11.86 20.67 4.84
CA GLY A 66 11.36 21.86 4.17
C GLY A 66 10.10 22.44 4.79
N ASP A 67 10.15 22.81 6.06
CA ASP A 67 9.35 23.92 6.58
C ASP A 67 10.36 24.99 7.02
N VAL A 68 10.45 26.04 6.20
CA VAL A 68 11.08 27.34 6.47
C VAL A 68 9.97 28.37 6.52
#